data_AF-A0A9P7SM54-F1
#
_entry.id   AF-A0A9P7SM54-F1
#
_cell.length_a   1.000
_cell.length_b   1.000
_cell.length_c   1.000
_cell.angle_alpha   90.00
_cell.angle_beta   90.00
_cell.angle_gamma   90.00
#
_symmetry.space_group_name_H-M   'P 1'
#
loop_
_entity.id
_entity.type
_entity.pdbx_description
1 polymer ?
#
loop_
_entity_poly.entity_id
_entity_poly.type
_entity_poly.pdbx_seq_one_letter_code
_entity_poly.pdbx_strand_id
1 'polypeptide(L)'
;MPPRKKPRRKQKSKWTPDNILTDPKSPLATSDLRTLLTHPVAWTSLTLEDRREILSLFPDPALILDADTDAARPDLESLINDDAFRADCAAYVEDLAHGRHDPQWLSDAWRAHERRKRGEFEEFLRRKFEEDWGQSEAPSSNGGDGGDKGDRKVGSSSAHECALSATQS
;
A
#
# COMPACT_ATOMS: atom_id res chain seq x y z
N MET A 1 24.17 -45.24 38.96
CA MET A 1 23.15 -44.32 38.41
C MET A 1 23.83 -43.40 37.40
N PRO A 2 23.31 -43.24 36.18
CA PRO A 2 23.84 -42.25 35.24
C PRO A 2 23.49 -40.82 35.69
N PRO A 3 24.35 -39.82 35.45
CA PRO A 3 24.12 -38.45 35.88
C PRO A 3 22.97 -37.78 35.10
N ARG A 4 22.04 -37.15 35.81
CA ARG A 4 20.92 -36.38 35.22
C ARG A 4 21.45 -35.13 34.48
N LYS A 5 21.13 -35.00 33.18
CA LYS A 5 21.39 -33.78 32.40
C LYS A 5 20.58 -32.62 32.97
N LYS A 6 21.25 -31.50 33.28
CA LYS A 6 20.62 -30.24 33.69
C LYS A 6 19.84 -29.63 32.52
N PRO A 7 18.63 -29.08 32.72
CA PRO A 7 17.86 -28.46 31.65
C PRO A 7 18.58 -27.22 31.12
N ARG A 8 18.75 -27.14 29.80
CA ARG A 8 19.29 -25.95 29.13
C ARG A 8 18.29 -24.79 29.29
N ARG A 9 18.73 -23.65 29.81
CA ARG A 9 17.95 -22.41 29.82
C ARG A 9 17.62 -22.03 28.37
N LYS A 10 16.33 -21.89 28.06
CA LYS A 10 15.87 -21.35 26.78
C LYS A 10 16.32 -19.88 26.71
N GLN A 11 17.24 -19.57 25.80
CA GLN A 11 17.61 -18.18 25.52
C GLN A 11 16.38 -17.49 24.95
N LYS A 12 16.06 -16.29 25.44
CA LYS A 12 15.00 -15.47 24.83
C LYS A 12 15.39 -15.19 23.39
N SER A 13 14.44 -15.26 22.46
CA SER A 13 14.71 -14.90 21.07
C SER A 13 15.22 -13.47 21.04
N LYS A 14 16.32 -13.23 20.32
CA LYS A 14 16.88 -11.89 20.13
C LYS A 14 15.92 -10.96 19.37
N TRP A 15 14.95 -11.56 18.68
CA TRP A 15 13.97 -10.90 17.83
C TRP A 15 12.72 -10.56 18.65
N THR A 16 12.55 -9.26 18.92
CA THR A 16 11.32 -8.62 19.37
C THR A 16 10.56 -8.09 18.16
N PRO A 17 9.23 -7.85 18.24
CA PRO A 17 8.45 -7.30 17.12
C PRO A 17 8.99 -5.95 16.63
N ASP A 18 9.57 -5.14 17.51
CA ASP A 18 10.17 -3.85 17.12
C ASP A 18 11.46 -4.08 16.32
N ASN A 19 12.35 -4.93 16.81
CA ASN A 19 13.65 -5.15 16.18
C ASN A 19 13.55 -5.94 14.88
N ILE A 20 12.55 -6.82 14.73
CA ILE A 20 12.42 -7.65 13.52
C ILE A 20 12.05 -6.81 12.28
N LEU A 21 11.41 -5.66 12.47
CA LEU A 21 10.96 -4.75 11.42
C LEU A 21 11.93 -3.58 11.16
N THR A 22 12.87 -3.32 12.06
CA THR A 22 13.83 -2.21 11.93
C THR A 22 15.25 -2.67 11.64
N ASP A 23 15.64 -3.86 12.13
CA ASP A 23 17.03 -4.30 11.99
C ASP A 23 17.32 -4.81 10.56
N PRO A 24 18.37 -4.28 9.88
CA PRO A 24 18.73 -4.71 8.52
C PRO A 24 19.27 -6.15 8.47
N LYS A 25 19.65 -6.71 9.62
CA LYS A 25 20.12 -8.10 9.76
C LYS A 25 19.00 -9.04 10.26
N SER A 26 17.76 -8.55 10.29
CA SER A 26 16.60 -9.36 10.64
C SER A 26 16.47 -10.54 9.66
N PRO A 27 16.04 -11.73 10.12
CA PRO A 27 15.75 -12.85 9.24
C PRO A 27 14.68 -12.50 8.18
N LEU A 28 13.89 -11.46 8.43
CA LEU A 28 12.89 -10.93 7.53
C LEU A 28 13.50 -10.40 6.22
N ALA A 29 14.71 -9.84 6.27
CA ALA A 29 15.42 -9.34 5.09
C ALA A 29 15.97 -10.46 4.19
N THR A 30 16.01 -11.70 4.68
CA THR A 30 16.53 -12.86 3.91
C THR A 30 15.40 -13.82 3.49
N SER A 31 14.28 -13.82 4.21
CA SER A 31 13.13 -14.66 3.90
C SER A 31 12.27 -14.10 2.77
N ASP A 32 11.59 -14.98 2.03
CA ASP A 32 10.60 -14.58 1.03
C ASP A 32 9.29 -14.11 1.72
N LEU A 33 9.17 -12.80 1.90
CA LEU A 33 8.02 -12.15 2.55
C LEU A 33 6.69 -12.52 1.93
N ARG A 34 6.63 -12.61 0.60
CA ARG A 34 5.41 -12.95 -0.13
C ARG A 34 4.88 -14.30 0.31
N THR A 35 5.74 -15.31 0.40
CA THR A 35 5.34 -16.66 0.82
C THR A 35 4.89 -16.70 2.28
N LEU A 36 5.50 -15.87 3.13
CA LEU A 36 5.18 -15.78 4.54
C LEU A 36 3.80 -15.14 4.75
N LEU A 37 3.57 -13.99 4.10
CA LEU A 37 2.31 -13.24 4.22
C LEU A 37 1.13 -13.96 3.57
N THR A 38 1.38 -14.69 2.48
CA THR A 38 0.31 -15.45 1.81
C THR A 38 0.08 -16.84 2.43
N HIS A 39 0.81 -17.20 3.47
CA HIS A 39 0.61 -18.49 4.11
C HIS A 39 -0.74 -18.50 4.87
N PRO A 40 -1.59 -19.54 4.72
CA PRO A 40 -2.90 -19.56 5.36
C PRO A 40 -2.82 -19.51 6.90
N VAL A 41 -1.74 -20.04 7.48
CA VAL A 41 -1.50 -19.97 8.93
C VAL A 41 -1.28 -18.54 9.40
N ALA A 42 -0.67 -17.67 8.58
CA ALA A 42 -0.49 -16.26 8.91
C ALA A 42 -1.87 -15.63 9.16
N TRP A 43 -2.79 -15.75 8.21
CA TRP A 43 -4.16 -15.21 8.36
C TRP A 43 -4.91 -15.77 9.56
N THR A 44 -4.82 -17.08 9.82
CA THR A 44 -5.53 -17.72 10.94
C THR A 44 -4.99 -17.32 12.32
N SER A 45 -3.74 -16.87 12.40
CA SER A 45 -3.10 -16.49 13.66
C SER A 45 -3.50 -15.09 14.16
N LEU A 46 -4.07 -14.25 13.29
CA LEU A 46 -4.50 -12.89 13.63
C LEU A 46 -5.87 -12.88 14.33
N THR A 47 -6.09 -11.87 15.17
CA THR A 47 -7.41 -11.60 15.79
C THR A 47 -8.39 -11.04 14.75
N LEU A 48 -9.68 -11.00 15.09
CA LEU A 48 -10.70 -10.46 14.18
C LEU A 48 -10.50 -8.96 13.96
N GLU A 49 -10.04 -8.25 14.99
CA GLU A 49 -9.71 -6.84 14.97
C GLU A 49 -8.54 -6.57 14.00
N ASP A 50 -7.45 -7.31 14.12
CA ASP A 50 -6.28 -7.16 13.24
C ASP A 50 -6.63 -7.44 11.78
N ARG A 51 -7.48 -8.46 11.53
CA ARG A 51 -7.94 -8.79 10.17
C ARG A 51 -8.74 -7.65 9.57
N ARG A 52 -9.64 -7.02 10.34
CA ARG A 52 -10.44 -5.87 9.88
C ARG A 52 -9.56 -4.66 9.58
N GLU A 53 -8.57 -4.39 10.43
CA GLU A 53 -7.61 -3.31 10.19
C GLU A 53 -6.83 -3.56 8.89
N ILE A 54 -6.29 -4.76 8.70
CA ILE A 54 -5.58 -5.12 7.47
C ILE A 54 -6.47 -4.96 6.25
N LEU A 55 -7.72 -5.44 6.30
CA LEU A 55 -8.67 -5.28 5.20
C LEU A 55 -8.96 -3.80 4.87
N SER A 56 -8.92 -2.91 5.87
CA SER A 56 -9.10 -1.46 5.65
C SER A 56 -7.90 -0.78 4.98
N LEU A 57 -6.71 -1.42 5.03
CA LEU A 57 -5.50 -0.93 4.37
C LEU A 57 -5.42 -1.33 2.89
N PHE A 58 -6.24 -2.28 2.45
CA PHE A 58 -6.26 -2.69 1.05
C PHE A 58 -6.88 -1.57 0.18
N PRO A 59 -6.17 -1.12 -0.88
CA PRO A 59 -6.68 -0.09 -1.76
C PRO A 59 -7.82 -0.58 -2.67
N ASP A 60 -7.89 -1.90 -2.93
CA ASP A 60 -8.89 -2.52 -3.79
C ASP A 60 -9.78 -3.50 -3.01
N PRO A 61 -11.09 -3.22 -2.87
CA PRO A 61 -12.04 -4.14 -2.26
C PRO A 61 -12.30 -5.41 -3.10
N ALA A 62 -11.90 -5.45 -4.38
CA ALA A 62 -12.08 -6.62 -5.24
C ALA A 62 -11.18 -7.80 -4.83
N LEU A 63 -10.11 -7.54 -4.07
CA LEU A 63 -9.22 -8.57 -3.53
C LEU A 63 -9.77 -9.21 -2.25
N ILE A 64 -10.97 -8.82 -1.79
CA ILE A 64 -11.57 -9.31 -0.55
C ILE A 64 -12.69 -10.28 -0.88
N LEU A 65 -12.55 -11.53 -0.43
CA LEU A 65 -13.61 -12.53 -0.43
C LEU A 65 -14.46 -12.38 0.83
N ASP A 66 -15.76 -12.59 0.68
CA ASP A 66 -16.76 -12.48 1.75
C ASP A 66 -16.73 -11.12 2.46
N ALA A 67 -16.62 -10.04 1.68
CA ALA A 67 -16.81 -8.67 2.17
C ALA A 67 -18.10 -8.62 3.02
N ASP A 68 -18.02 -7.93 4.17
CA ASP A 68 -19.09 -7.78 5.18
C ASP A 68 -19.32 -8.96 6.14
N THR A 69 -18.58 -10.07 6.03
CA THR A 69 -18.67 -11.20 6.97
C THR A 69 -17.49 -11.24 7.94
N ASP A 70 -17.69 -11.75 9.16
CA ASP A 70 -16.60 -12.03 10.12
C ASP A 70 -15.57 -13.06 9.61
N ALA A 71 -15.88 -13.71 8.49
CA ALA A 71 -15.01 -14.63 7.79
C ALA A 71 -14.21 -13.97 6.65
N ALA A 72 -14.33 -12.65 6.44
CA ALA A 72 -13.68 -11.94 5.33
C ALA A 72 -12.18 -12.28 5.25
N ARG A 73 -11.73 -12.64 4.05
CA ARG A 73 -10.33 -12.99 3.77
C ARG A 73 -9.89 -12.35 2.46
N PRO A 74 -8.63 -11.91 2.37
CA PRO A 74 -8.06 -11.59 1.07
C PRO A 74 -8.04 -12.84 0.19
N ASP A 75 -8.31 -12.67 -1.10
CA ASP A 75 -8.05 -13.68 -2.11
C ASP A 75 -6.53 -13.88 -2.24
N LEU A 76 -6.02 -14.81 -1.46
CA LEU A 76 -4.60 -15.14 -1.40
C LEU A 76 -4.04 -15.61 -2.74
N GLU A 77 -4.85 -16.25 -3.59
CA GLU A 77 -4.43 -16.71 -4.92
C GLU A 77 -4.25 -15.53 -5.88
N SER A 78 -5.20 -14.59 -5.89
CA SER A 78 -5.08 -13.35 -6.66
C SER A 78 -3.93 -12.48 -6.15
N LEU A 79 -3.80 -12.34 -4.83
CA LEU A 79 -2.73 -11.55 -4.19
C LEU A 79 -1.33 -12.12 -4.47
N ILE A 80 -1.19 -13.44 -4.56
CA ILE A 80 0.05 -14.07 -5.05
C ILE A 80 0.31 -13.60 -6.48
N ASN A 81 -0.68 -13.57 -7.37
CA ASN A 81 -0.38 -13.27 -8.77
C ASN A 81 -0.23 -11.77 -9.09
N ASP A 82 -0.52 -10.88 -8.15
CA ASP A 82 -0.37 -9.44 -8.33
C ASP A 82 1.11 -8.99 -8.38
N ASP A 83 1.45 -8.24 -9.43
CA ASP A 83 2.77 -7.65 -9.64
C ASP A 83 3.04 -6.46 -8.72
N ALA A 84 2.01 -5.71 -8.32
CA ALA A 84 2.16 -4.60 -7.37
C ALA A 84 2.61 -5.11 -6.01
N PHE A 85 1.90 -6.12 -5.47
CA PHE A 85 2.27 -6.76 -4.21
C PHE A 85 3.68 -7.38 -4.24
N ARG A 86 4.10 -7.93 -5.38
CA ARG A 86 5.47 -8.44 -5.59
C ARG A 86 6.50 -7.34 -5.48
N ALA A 87 6.27 -6.23 -6.18
CA ALA A 87 7.16 -5.08 -6.17
C ALA A 87 7.26 -4.50 -4.76
N ASP A 88 6.14 -4.37 -4.05
CA ASP A 88 6.09 -3.85 -2.68
C ASP A 88 6.85 -4.74 -1.69
N CYS A 89 6.67 -6.06 -1.77
CA CYS A 89 7.43 -7.00 -0.93
C CYS A 89 8.94 -6.91 -1.19
N ALA A 90 9.35 -6.83 -2.46
CA ALA A 90 10.76 -6.73 -2.83
C ALA A 90 11.37 -5.39 -2.39
N ALA A 91 10.66 -4.29 -2.63
CA ALA A 91 11.06 -2.95 -2.21
C ALA A 91 11.20 -2.89 -0.68
N TYR A 92 10.27 -3.49 0.07
CA TYR A 92 10.35 -3.52 1.53
C TYR A 92 11.57 -4.32 2.04
N VAL A 93 11.86 -5.49 1.47
CA VAL A 93 13.07 -6.26 1.83
C VAL A 93 14.34 -5.45 1.53
N GLU A 94 14.38 -4.80 0.37
CA GLU A 94 15.49 -3.94 -0.01
C GLU A 94 15.64 -2.76 0.95
N ASP A 95 14.55 -2.09 1.30
CA ASP A 95 14.51 -0.97 2.24
C ASP A 95 14.99 -1.37 3.63
N LEU A 96 14.55 -2.54 4.09
CA LEU A 96 14.98 -3.11 5.36
C LEU A 96 16.48 -3.43 5.33
N ALA A 97 16.98 -4.07 4.25
CA ALA A 97 18.40 -4.39 4.10
C ALA A 97 19.28 -3.13 4.07
N HIS A 98 18.80 -2.04 3.47
CA HIS A 98 19.48 -0.74 3.45
C HIS A 98 19.35 0.06 4.75
N GLY A 99 18.60 -0.43 5.75
CA GLY A 99 18.39 0.28 7.01
C GLY A 99 17.51 1.52 6.88
N ARG A 100 16.67 1.61 5.83
CA ARG A 100 15.72 2.70 5.62
C ARG A 100 14.56 2.71 6.62
N HIS A 101 14.48 1.69 7.48
CA HIS A 101 13.53 1.61 8.58
C HIS A 101 14.13 2.03 9.94
N ASP A 102 15.34 2.62 9.96
CA ASP A 102 15.88 3.26 11.15
C ASP A 102 14.99 4.46 11.56
N PRO A 103 14.63 4.63 12.84
CA PRO A 103 13.90 5.80 13.34
C PRO A 103 14.45 7.15 12.85
N GLN A 104 15.77 7.27 12.69
CA GLN A 104 16.37 8.49 12.16
C GLN A 104 16.04 8.71 10.68
N TRP A 105 16.05 7.64 9.89
CA TRP A 105 15.68 7.70 8.47
C TRP A 105 14.22 8.11 8.30
N LEU A 106 13.33 7.55 9.12
CA LEU A 106 11.91 7.93 9.10
C LEU A 106 11.76 9.43 9.40
N SER A 107 12.35 9.92 10.50
CA SER A 107 12.32 11.34 10.86
C SER A 107 12.80 12.26 9.73
N ASP A 108 13.88 11.88 9.05
CA ASP A 108 14.42 12.67 7.95
C ASP A 108 13.53 12.62 6.70
N ALA A 109 12.90 11.48 6.42
CA ALA A 109 11.93 11.34 5.34
C ALA A 109 10.68 12.21 5.58
N TRP A 110 10.15 12.23 6.80
CA TRP A 110 9.04 13.12 7.19
C TRP A 110 9.43 14.59 7.04
N ARG A 111 10.60 14.98 7.54
CA ARG A 111 11.11 16.36 7.40
C ARG A 111 11.29 16.75 5.94
N ALA A 112 11.78 15.85 5.09
CA ALA A 112 11.90 16.09 3.65
C ALA A 112 10.53 16.22 2.97
N HIS A 113 9.56 15.38 3.36
CA HIS A 113 8.19 15.44 2.87
C HIS A 113 7.50 16.77 3.24
N GLU A 114 7.62 17.21 4.50
CA GLU A 114 7.10 18.51 4.94
C GLU A 114 7.72 19.67 4.15
N ARG A 115 9.03 19.63 3.89
CA ARG A 115 9.72 20.65 3.08
C ARG A 115 9.26 20.67 1.63
N ARG A 116 8.93 19.52 1.04
CA ARG A 116 8.30 19.44 -0.30
C ARG A 116 6.89 20.02 -0.28
N LYS A 117 6.07 19.66 0.72
CA LYS A 117 4.71 20.18 0.88
C LYS A 117 4.67 21.70 1.08
N ARG A 118 5.72 22.26 1.69
CA ARG A 118 5.88 23.70 1.90
C ARG A 118 6.31 24.47 0.63
N GLY A 119 6.56 23.78 -0.49
CA GLY A 119 6.87 24.41 -1.77
C GLY A 119 8.26 25.07 -1.84
N GLU A 120 9.15 24.80 -0.87
CA GLU A 120 10.48 25.45 -0.77
C GLU A 120 11.37 25.20 -2.00
N PHE A 121 11.08 24.14 -2.76
CA PHE A 121 11.84 23.75 -3.95
C PHE A 121 11.13 24.07 -5.27
N GLU A 122 9.86 24.46 -5.26
CA GLU A 122 9.11 24.67 -6.51
C GLU A 122 9.65 25.85 -7.31
N GLU A 123 10.04 26.93 -6.64
CA GLU A 123 10.64 28.10 -7.30
C GLU A 123 12.02 27.78 -7.89
N PHE A 124 12.83 26.98 -7.17
CA PHE A 124 14.12 26.50 -7.66
C PHE A 124 13.95 25.59 -8.88
N LEU A 125 13.01 24.64 -8.82
CA LEU A 125 12.72 23.71 -9.90
C LEU A 125 12.19 24.44 -11.14
N ARG A 126 11.26 25.38 -10.96
CA ARG A 126 10.74 26.22 -12.05
C ARG A 126 11.84 27.02 -12.75
N ARG A 127 12.74 27.62 -11.98
CA ARG A 127 13.88 28.38 -12.52
C ARG A 127 14.88 27.48 -13.25
N LYS A 128 15.16 26.29 -12.71
CA LYS A 128 16.03 25.31 -13.36
C LYS A 128 15.43 24.77 -14.65
N PHE A 129 14.12 24.53 -14.65
CA PHE A 129 13.39 24.11 -15.84
C PHE A 129 13.43 25.16 -16.96
N GLU A 130 13.22 26.44 -16.62
CA GLU A 130 13.37 27.55 -17.57
C GLU A 130 14.79 27.64 -18.15
N GLU A 131 15.82 27.46 -17.32
CA GLU A 131 17.23 27.52 -17.74
C GLU A 131 17.61 26.38 -18.70
N ASP A 132 17.18 25.16 -18.38
CA ASP A 132 17.61 23.96 -19.10
C ASP A 132 16.71 23.67 -20.33
N TRP A 133 15.43 24.05 -20.31
CA TRP A 133 14.48 23.81 -21.40
C TRP A 133 13.99 25.07 -22.14
N GLY A 134 14.28 26.27 -21.64
CA GLY A 134 13.99 27.54 -22.33
C GLY A 134 12.51 27.89 -22.44
N GLN A 135 11.65 27.30 -21.60
CA GLN A 135 10.21 27.49 -21.64
C GLN A 135 9.64 27.67 -20.24
N SER A 136 8.86 28.73 -20.03
CA SER A 136 8.12 28.94 -18.78
C SER A 136 7.00 27.94 -18.68
N GLU A 137 6.98 27.19 -17.58
CA GLU A 137 5.83 26.34 -17.25
C GLU A 137 4.58 27.22 -17.26
N ALA A 138 3.66 26.93 -18.18
CA ALA A 138 2.33 27.52 -18.18
C ALA A 138 1.69 27.29 -16.81
N PRO A 139 0.92 28.25 -16.26
CA PRO A 139 0.34 28.10 -14.92
C PRO A 139 -0.68 26.95 -14.94
N SER A 140 -0.23 25.74 -14.62
CA SER A 140 -1.09 24.61 -14.36
C SER A 140 -1.73 24.84 -12.99
N SER A 141 -2.92 25.43 -13.00
CA SER A 141 -3.82 25.38 -11.88
C SER A 141 -4.24 23.92 -11.66
N ASN A 142 -3.54 23.18 -10.81
CA ASN A 142 -4.15 22.02 -10.16
C ASN A 142 -3.40 21.59 -8.90
N GLY A 143 -3.62 22.35 -7.83
CA GLY A 143 -3.48 21.87 -6.46
C GLY A 143 -4.80 22.15 -5.73
N GLY A 144 -5.62 21.12 -5.51
CA GLY A 144 -6.88 21.19 -4.76
C GLY A 144 -7.85 20.09 -5.20
N ASP A 145 -7.87 18.96 -4.49
CA ASP A 145 -8.88 18.69 -3.45
C ASP A 145 -10.19 18.13 -4.05
N GLY A 146 -10.22 16.81 -4.21
CA GLY A 146 -11.44 16.05 -4.57
C GLY A 146 -12.35 15.91 -3.35
N GLY A 147 -12.96 17.01 -2.92
CA GLY A 147 -14.03 17.04 -1.93
C GLY A 147 -15.39 16.78 -2.57
N ASP A 148 -16.03 15.71 -2.12
CA ASP A 148 -17.45 15.36 -2.29
C ASP A 148 -18.39 16.56 -2.11
N LYS A 149 -19.30 16.75 -3.08
CA LYS A 149 -20.61 17.37 -2.87
C LYS A 149 -21.58 16.93 -3.96
N GLY A 150 -22.50 16.05 -3.59
CA GLY A 150 -23.62 15.65 -4.42
C GLY A 150 -24.57 16.81 -4.72
N ASP A 151 -25.14 16.77 -5.92
CA ASP A 151 -26.48 17.29 -6.16
C ASP A 151 -27.15 16.45 -7.26
N ARG A 152 -27.88 15.43 -6.81
CA ARG A 152 -28.81 14.65 -7.63
C ARG A 152 -29.98 15.57 -7.97
N LYS A 153 -30.02 16.11 -9.19
CA LYS A 153 -31.24 16.73 -9.72
C LYS A 153 -31.91 15.84 -10.76
N VAL A 154 -33.15 15.53 -10.41
CA VAL A 154 -34.11 14.63 -11.02
C VAL A 154 -34.74 15.22 -12.28
N GLY A 155 -35.13 14.33 -13.20
CA GLY A 155 -36.20 14.53 -14.19
C GLY A 155 -35.81 15.33 -15.43
N SER A 156 -36.45 15.16 -16.59
CA SER A 156 -37.52 14.27 -17.05
C SER A 156 -37.82 14.71 -18.49
N SER A 157 -38.40 13.80 -19.28
CA SER A 157 -39.17 14.02 -20.52
C SER A 157 -38.34 14.04 -21.83
N SER A 158 -38.42 12.98 -22.64
CA SER A 158 -39.50 12.66 -23.61
C SER A 158 -39.39 13.60 -24.82
N ALA A 159 -39.28 13.15 -26.08
CA ALA A 159 -40.15 12.14 -26.65
C ALA A 159 -39.79 11.76 -28.12
N HIS A 160 -40.34 10.61 -28.56
CA HIS A 160 -40.78 10.21 -29.91
C HIS A 160 -40.02 10.67 -31.18
N GLU A 161 -39.59 9.72 -32.01
CA GLU A 161 -40.22 9.56 -33.34
C GLU A 161 -39.92 8.17 -33.93
N CYS A 162 -40.99 7.42 -34.19
CA CYS A 162 -41.03 6.25 -35.05
C CYS A 162 -41.17 6.70 -36.51
N ALA A 163 -40.45 6.07 -37.44
CA ALA A 163 -41.01 5.78 -38.77
C ALA A 163 -40.28 4.61 -39.43
N LEU A 164 -40.98 3.49 -39.48
CA LEU A 164 -40.81 2.38 -40.41
C LEU A 164 -41.36 2.82 -41.78
N SER A 165 -40.60 2.65 -42.87
CA SER A 165 -41.17 2.23 -44.16
C SER A 165 -40.09 1.88 -45.20
N ALA A 166 -40.05 0.60 -45.58
CA ALA A 166 -39.97 0.05 -46.93
C ALA A 166 -38.93 0.58 -47.95
N THR A 167 -38.09 -0.32 -48.46
CA THR A 167 -38.07 -0.66 -49.91
C THR A 167 -37.47 -2.05 -50.13
N GLN A 168 -38.30 -2.92 -50.68
CA GLN A 168 -37.97 -4.20 -51.30
C GLN A 168 -37.99 -3.96 -52.82
N SER A 169 -36.98 -4.43 -53.55
CA SER A 169 -37.03 -5.00 -54.91
C SER A 169 -35.61 -5.19 -55.45
#